data_AF-A0A6N2LRA3-F1
#
_entry.id   AF-A0A6N2LRA3-F1
#
_cell.length_a   1.000
_cell.length_b   1.000
_cell.length_c   1.000
_cell.angle_alpha   90.00
_cell.angle_beta   90.00
_cell.angle_gamma   90.00
#
_symmetry.space_group_name_H-M   'P 1'
#
loop_
_entity.id
_entity.type
_entity.pdbx_description
1 polymer ?
#
loop_
_entity_poly.entity_id
_entity_poly.type
_entity_poly.pdbx_seq_one_letter_code
_entity_poly.pdbx_strand_id
1 'polypeptide(L)'
;MMIDDDVETGNLGTYQERPRTFPNMRSKPYNPLIFRVLKQINVRVLLMLLLLGFGAIFYIGASTSPIIVFVFIVCIISFLFSVYLTKWVLSKDEGPPEMIQISDAIRDGAEGFFRTQYGTISKMAMLLALVILCIYLFRSTTPQQESSGLGRLASAYITVAAFLLGALCSGVAGYVGMWVSVRANVRVSSAARRSAREALQIAVRAGGLSAIVVVGMVVIGIAILYATFYVWLGVDSPGSMEVTDLPLLLVGYGFGASFVALFAQLGGGIFTKAADVGADLVGKVEQGIPEDDPRNPAVIADLVGDNVGDCAARGADLFESIAAEIISAMILGGTMAQRCKIEDPSGFILFPLVVHSFDLVISSIGILSIRSTRDSSVKSPIEDPMAILQKGYLITIFLAVLTFVASTYWMLYTEQAPSAWVHFALCGLVGIITAYIFVWITKYYTDYKHGPVRALALASTTGHGTNIIAGVSLGLESTALPVLVISVSIVSSFWLGHTAGLVDEAGNPTGGLFGTAVATMGMLSTAAYVLTMDMFGPIADNAGGIVEMSQQPESVREITDVLDAVGNTTKATTKGFAYWVCSTGIFPSV
;
A
#
# COMPACT_ATOMS: atom_id res chain seq x y z
N MET A 1 -29.63 -17.96 29.85
CA MET A 1 -29.70 -19.27 30.53
C MET A 1 -31.02 -19.92 30.12
N MET A 2 -31.02 -20.52 28.93
CA MET A 2 -31.93 -21.56 28.42
C MET A 2 -31.06 -22.24 27.37
N ILE A 3 -30.40 -23.31 27.79
CA ILE A 3 -29.72 -24.23 26.89
C ILE A 3 -30.86 -25.11 26.38
N ASP A 4 -31.07 -25.12 25.06
CA ASP A 4 -32.06 -25.98 24.42
C ASP A 4 -31.77 -27.45 24.79
N ASP A 5 -32.80 -28.14 25.28
CA ASP A 5 -32.83 -29.57 25.65
C ASP A 5 -32.61 -30.54 24.47
N ASP A 6 -32.32 -30.02 23.26
CA ASP A 6 -32.11 -30.81 22.05
C ASP A 6 -30.69 -31.42 21.94
N VAL A 7 -29.77 -31.07 22.85
CA VAL A 7 -28.40 -31.62 22.85
C VAL A 7 -28.34 -33.02 23.48
N GLU A 8 -29.33 -33.43 24.28
CA GLU A 8 -29.29 -34.69 25.04
C GLU A 8 -29.93 -35.90 24.33
N THR A 9 -30.69 -35.74 23.24
CA THR A 9 -31.49 -36.85 22.69
C THR A 9 -30.95 -37.48 21.40
N GLY A 10 -29.76 -37.11 20.92
CA GLY A 10 -29.03 -37.87 19.88
C GLY A 10 -29.79 -38.10 18.55
N ASN A 11 -30.90 -37.40 18.32
CA ASN A 11 -31.76 -37.55 17.16
C ASN A 11 -31.55 -36.33 16.25
N LEU A 12 -30.33 -36.19 15.74
CA LEU A 12 -30.06 -35.26 14.63
C LEU A 12 -30.62 -35.89 13.36
N GLY A 13 -31.88 -35.56 13.04
CA GLY A 13 -32.42 -35.76 11.69
C GLY A 13 -31.48 -35.13 10.65
N THR A 14 -31.55 -35.61 9.40
CA THR A 14 -30.71 -35.14 8.29
C THR A 14 -30.65 -33.61 8.25
N TYR A 15 -29.47 -33.06 8.52
CA TYR A 15 -29.17 -31.63 8.72
C TYR A 15 -29.39 -30.76 7.45
N GLN A 16 -30.02 -31.31 6.41
CA GLN A 16 -30.18 -30.68 5.09
C GLN A 16 -31.38 -29.71 4.99
N GLU A 17 -32.35 -29.75 5.91
CA GLU A 17 -33.65 -29.05 5.72
C GLU A 17 -33.91 -27.85 6.66
N ARG A 18 -32.93 -27.32 7.39
CA ARG A 18 -33.16 -26.07 8.16
C ARG A 18 -33.08 -24.84 7.25
N PRO A 19 -34.02 -23.87 7.33
CA PRO A 19 -33.93 -22.63 6.58
C PRO A 19 -32.68 -21.83 7.01
N ARG A 20 -31.81 -21.58 6.04
CA ARG A 20 -30.44 -21.06 6.21
C ARG A 20 -30.40 -19.54 6.06
N THR A 21 -31.06 -18.80 6.95
CA THR A 21 -31.03 -17.34 6.94
C THR A 21 -30.33 -16.80 8.18
N PHE A 22 -29.41 -15.85 7.99
CA PHE A 22 -28.85 -15.07 9.10
C PHE A 22 -29.99 -14.40 9.89
N PRO A 23 -30.01 -14.48 11.23
CA PRO A 23 -30.91 -13.65 12.01
C PRO A 23 -30.58 -12.17 11.71
N ASN A 24 -31.61 -11.33 11.57
CA ASN A 24 -31.49 -9.89 11.30
C ASN A 24 -30.64 -9.21 12.39
N MET A 25 -29.32 -9.17 12.21
CA MET A 25 -28.39 -8.41 13.05
C MET A 25 -28.40 -6.95 12.60
N ARG A 26 -29.44 -6.20 12.97
CA ARG A 26 -29.40 -4.74 12.88
C ARG A 26 -28.53 -4.20 14.00
N SER A 27 -27.23 -4.12 13.78
CA SER A 27 -26.38 -3.27 14.60
C SER A 27 -26.64 -1.80 14.23
N LYS A 28 -26.67 -0.89 15.22
CA LYS A 28 -26.77 0.55 14.94
C LYS A 28 -25.46 1.01 14.32
N PRO A 29 -25.45 1.74 13.19
CA PRO A 29 -24.22 2.22 12.57
C PRO A 29 -23.43 3.07 13.56
N TYR A 30 -22.23 2.63 13.91
CA TYR A 30 -21.36 3.33 14.83
C TYR A 30 -20.63 4.46 14.08
N ASN A 31 -21.09 5.70 14.26
CA ASN A 31 -20.32 6.87 13.80
C ASN A 31 -19.15 7.12 14.77
N PRO A 32 -17.88 7.12 14.29
CA PRO A 32 -16.71 7.53 15.06
C PRO A 32 -16.93 8.92 15.68
N LEU A 33 -16.31 9.19 16.82
CA LEU A 33 -16.50 10.45 17.56
C LEU A 33 -16.14 11.68 16.70
N ILE A 34 -15.09 11.57 15.88
CA ILE A 34 -14.68 12.58 14.88
C ILE A 34 -15.77 12.82 13.84
N PHE A 35 -16.37 11.76 13.27
CA PHE A 35 -17.48 11.90 12.32
C PHE A 35 -18.75 12.45 12.95
N ARG A 36 -18.98 12.18 14.25
CA ARG A 36 -20.10 12.72 15.02
C ARG A 36 -19.93 14.23 15.26
N VAL A 37 -18.72 14.66 15.58
CA VAL A 37 -18.35 16.08 15.73
C VAL A 37 -18.41 16.79 14.38
N LEU A 38 -17.86 16.20 13.31
CA LEU A 38 -17.92 16.75 11.95
C LEU A 38 -19.37 16.88 11.42
N LYS A 39 -20.27 15.93 11.76
CA LYS A 39 -21.70 16.03 11.43
C LYS A 39 -22.45 17.10 12.21
N GLN A 40 -21.96 17.50 13.39
CA GLN A 40 -22.54 18.59 14.18
C GLN A 40 -22.11 19.97 13.66
N ILE A 41 -20.98 20.05 12.97
CA ILE A 41 -20.52 21.27 12.30
C ILE A 41 -21.36 21.46 11.03
N ASN A 42 -21.86 22.69 10.83
CA ASN A 42 -22.57 23.05 9.61
C ASN A 42 -21.68 22.75 8.39
N VAL A 43 -22.20 22.01 7.42
CA VAL A 43 -21.45 21.58 6.22
C VAL A 43 -20.78 22.76 5.51
N ARG A 44 -21.39 23.96 5.52
CA ARG A 44 -20.80 25.18 4.95
C ARG A 44 -19.61 25.70 5.76
N VAL A 45 -19.67 25.60 7.09
CA VAL A 45 -18.57 25.98 7.99
C VAL A 45 -17.43 24.98 7.88
N LEU A 46 -17.74 23.69 7.81
CA LEU A 46 -16.73 22.66 7.59
C LEU A 46 -16.02 22.84 6.23
N LEU A 47 -16.77 23.13 5.17
CA LEU A 47 -16.21 23.40 3.85
C LEU A 47 -15.32 24.65 3.85
N MET A 48 -15.74 25.72 4.53
CA MET A 48 -14.95 26.95 4.71
C MET A 48 -13.65 26.68 5.49
N LEU A 49 -13.70 25.91 6.58
CA LEU A 49 -12.51 25.54 7.37
C LEU A 49 -11.55 24.67 6.57
N LEU A 50 -12.07 23.72 5.77
CA LEU A 50 -11.26 22.92 4.86
C LEU A 50 -10.62 23.81 3.79
N LEU A 51 -11.37 24.70 3.16
CA LEU A 51 -10.84 25.62 2.14
C LEU A 51 -9.77 26.57 2.72
N LEU A 52 -9.97 27.08 3.94
CA LEU A 52 -8.97 27.87 4.66
C LEU A 52 -7.73 27.05 5.00
N GLY A 53 -7.89 25.82 5.47
CA GLY A 53 -6.78 24.90 5.74
C GLY A 53 -5.98 24.57 4.49
N PHE A 54 -6.66 24.23 3.38
CA PHE A 54 -6.03 23.99 2.08
C PHE A 54 -5.35 25.25 1.55
N GLY A 55 -5.98 26.43 1.69
CA GLY A 55 -5.39 27.70 1.30
C GLY A 55 -4.12 28.03 2.09
N ALA A 56 -4.11 27.75 3.40
CA ALA A 56 -2.94 27.93 4.25
C ALA A 56 -1.81 26.96 3.89
N ILE A 57 -2.11 25.67 3.68
CA ILE A 57 -1.13 24.67 3.24
C ILE A 57 -0.53 25.05 1.89
N PHE A 58 -1.36 25.49 0.95
CA PHE A 58 -0.90 25.91 -0.38
C PHE A 58 -0.04 27.18 -0.31
N TYR A 59 -0.42 28.14 0.54
CA TYR A 59 0.38 29.34 0.79
C TYR A 59 1.75 28.99 1.39
N ILE A 60 1.79 28.07 2.37
CA ILE A 60 3.04 27.57 2.95
C ILE A 60 3.89 26.90 1.87
N GLY A 61 3.30 26.01 1.06
CA GLY A 61 4.01 25.34 -0.04
C GLY A 61 4.56 26.32 -1.09
N ALA A 62 3.77 27.33 -1.47
CA ALA A 62 4.20 28.39 -2.37
C ALA A 62 5.32 29.27 -1.79
N SER A 63 5.37 29.39 -0.45
CA SER A 63 6.45 30.07 0.25
C SER A 63 7.73 29.23 0.37
N THR A 64 7.65 27.92 0.15
CA THR A 64 8.79 26.99 0.18
C THR A 64 9.46 26.86 -1.19
N SER A 65 8.74 26.32 -2.18
CA SER A 65 9.28 26.05 -3.51
C SER A 65 8.18 25.77 -4.53
N PRO A 66 8.35 26.16 -5.80
CA PRO A 66 7.45 25.77 -6.89
C PRO A 66 7.27 24.25 -7.03
N ILE A 67 8.27 23.46 -6.64
CA ILE A 67 8.23 21.99 -6.70
C ILE A 67 7.18 21.44 -5.73
N ILE A 68 7.11 21.97 -4.51
CA ILE A 68 6.11 21.56 -3.52
C ILE A 68 4.70 21.92 -3.98
N VAL A 69 4.53 23.08 -4.62
CA VAL A 69 3.24 23.48 -5.22
C VAL A 69 2.81 22.48 -6.30
N PHE A 70 3.73 22.06 -7.16
CA PHE A 70 3.47 21.01 -8.15
C PHE A 70 3.02 19.71 -7.48
N VAL A 71 3.74 19.24 -6.45
CA VAL A 71 3.40 18.04 -5.68
C VAL A 71 1.99 18.15 -5.08
N PHE A 72 1.64 19.27 -4.45
CA PHE A 72 0.30 19.48 -3.89
C PHE A 72 -0.80 19.45 -4.95
N ILE A 73 -0.58 20.07 -6.12
CA ILE A 73 -1.54 20.04 -7.22
C ILE A 73 -1.78 18.60 -7.68
N VAL A 74 -0.72 17.82 -7.89
CA VAL A 74 -0.83 16.43 -8.34
C VAL A 74 -1.52 15.55 -7.30
N CYS A 75 -1.19 15.68 -6.01
CA CYS A 75 -1.86 14.97 -4.93
C CYS A 75 -3.36 15.32 -4.86
N ILE A 76 -3.73 16.60 -4.99
CA ILE A 76 -5.14 17.03 -5.00
C ILE A 76 -5.88 16.43 -6.19
N ILE A 77 -5.31 16.49 -7.40
CA ILE A 77 -5.89 15.88 -8.60
C ILE A 77 -6.07 14.36 -8.40
N SER A 78 -5.08 13.71 -7.81
CA SER A 78 -5.12 12.27 -7.52
C SER A 78 -6.22 11.91 -6.52
N PHE A 79 -6.40 12.70 -5.45
CA PHE A 79 -7.51 12.50 -4.52
C PHE A 79 -8.88 12.77 -5.15
N LEU A 80 -9.00 13.78 -6.03
CA LEU A 80 -10.23 14.01 -6.79
C LEU A 80 -10.54 12.83 -7.72
N PHE A 81 -9.51 12.27 -8.35
CA PHE A 81 -9.63 11.06 -9.16
C PHE A 81 -10.02 9.84 -8.32
N SER A 82 -9.46 9.67 -7.13
CA SER A 82 -9.91 8.67 -6.15
C SER A 82 -11.39 8.85 -5.82
N VAL A 83 -11.87 10.06 -5.51
CA VAL A 83 -13.30 10.31 -5.28
C VAL A 83 -14.16 9.94 -6.50
N TYR A 84 -13.67 10.20 -7.71
CA TYR A 84 -14.33 9.77 -8.94
C TYR A 84 -14.41 8.23 -9.03
N LEU A 85 -13.31 7.51 -8.77
CA LEU A 85 -13.31 6.05 -8.74
C LEU A 85 -14.28 5.51 -7.67
N THR A 86 -14.31 6.11 -6.48
CA THR A 86 -15.26 5.74 -5.41
C THR A 86 -16.70 5.87 -5.90
N LYS A 87 -17.06 7.01 -6.48
CA LYS A 87 -18.42 7.23 -7.00
C LYS A 87 -18.76 6.23 -8.10
N TRP A 88 -17.80 5.93 -8.97
CA TRP A 88 -17.99 4.96 -10.04
C TRP A 88 -18.21 3.55 -9.50
N VAL A 89 -17.38 3.08 -8.54
CA VAL A 89 -17.54 1.78 -7.89
C VAL A 89 -18.88 1.72 -7.15
N LEU A 90 -19.20 2.71 -6.32
CA LEU A 90 -20.44 2.72 -5.54
C LEU A 90 -21.72 2.77 -6.39
N SER A 91 -21.65 3.31 -7.62
CA SER A 91 -22.77 3.31 -8.57
C SER A 91 -23.09 1.92 -9.14
N LYS A 92 -22.21 0.93 -8.95
CA LYS A 92 -22.45 -0.44 -9.37
C LYS A 92 -23.44 -1.15 -8.46
N ASP A 93 -24.20 -2.05 -9.07
CA ASP A 93 -25.23 -2.85 -8.43
C ASP A 93 -24.64 -3.78 -7.36
N GLU A 94 -25.31 -3.88 -6.21
CA GLU A 94 -24.92 -4.72 -5.08
C GLU A 94 -25.48 -6.15 -5.18
N GLY A 95 -26.29 -6.44 -6.21
CA GLY A 95 -26.83 -7.77 -6.43
C GLY A 95 -28.09 -8.08 -5.61
N PRO A 96 -28.45 -9.37 -5.53
CA PRO A 96 -29.63 -9.84 -4.82
C PRO A 96 -29.56 -9.58 -3.30
N PRO A 97 -30.72 -9.54 -2.60
CA PRO A 97 -30.78 -9.30 -1.15
C PRO A 97 -29.93 -10.26 -0.31
N GLU A 98 -29.75 -11.50 -0.77
CA GLU A 98 -28.95 -12.52 -0.11
C GLU A 98 -27.47 -12.12 -0.03
N MET A 99 -26.91 -11.59 -1.14
CA MET A 99 -25.54 -11.06 -1.17
C MET A 99 -25.36 -9.86 -0.25
N ILE A 100 -26.36 -8.98 -0.21
CA ILE A 100 -26.32 -7.76 0.62
C ILE A 100 -26.29 -8.13 2.11
N GLN A 101 -27.09 -9.10 2.55
CA GLN A 101 -27.11 -9.54 3.94
C GLN A 101 -25.75 -10.05 4.42
N ILE A 102 -25.08 -10.84 3.57
CA ILE A 102 -23.73 -11.36 3.86
C ILE A 102 -22.71 -10.22 3.87
N SER A 103 -22.76 -9.33 2.87
CA SER A 103 -21.86 -8.18 2.78
C SER A 103 -21.99 -7.25 3.99
N ASP A 104 -23.21 -7.04 4.51
CA ASP A 104 -23.45 -6.24 5.69
C ASP A 104 -22.86 -6.91 6.96
N ALA A 105 -22.92 -8.25 7.08
CA ALA A 105 -22.29 -8.97 8.18
C ALA A 105 -20.75 -8.84 8.15
N ILE A 106 -20.14 -9.00 6.96
CA ILE A 106 -18.69 -8.79 6.77
C ILE A 106 -18.32 -7.33 7.11
N ARG A 107 -19.15 -6.36 6.68
CA ARG A 107 -18.93 -4.94 6.97
C ARG A 107 -18.95 -4.64 8.46
N ASP A 108 -19.96 -5.12 9.17
CA ASP A 108 -20.09 -4.92 10.61
C ASP A 108 -18.91 -5.55 11.37
N GLY A 109 -18.48 -6.75 10.96
CA GLY A 109 -17.31 -7.43 11.51
C GLY A 109 -16.01 -6.65 11.29
N ALA A 110 -15.76 -6.22 10.05
CA ALA A 110 -14.57 -5.47 9.68
C ALA A 110 -14.49 -4.11 10.39
N GLU A 111 -15.59 -3.35 10.41
CA GLU A 111 -15.65 -2.07 11.13
C GLU A 111 -15.47 -2.24 12.65
N GLY A 112 -16.03 -3.32 13.22
CA GLY A 112 -15.87 -3.67 14.64
C GLY A 112 -14.44 -4.04 15.03
N PHE A 113 -13.79 -4.89 14.24
CA PHE A 113 -12.39 -5.28 14.44
C PHE A 113 -11.46 -4.07 14.27
N PHE A 114 -11.62 -3.32 13.17
CA PHE A 114 -10.80 -2.15 12.88
C PHE A 114 -10.86 -1.13 14.02
N ARG A 115 -12.06 -0.84 14.55
CA ARG A 115 -12.24 0.06 15.68
C ARG A 115 -11.48 -0.39 16.92
N THR A 116 -11.45 -1.68 17.20
CA THR A 116 -10.78 -2.25 18.37
C THR A 116 -9.26 -2.22 18.20
N GLN A 117 -8.78 -2.65 17.02
CA GLN A 117 -7.36 -2.66 16.68
C GLN A 117 -6.80 -1.23 16.65
N TYR A 118 -7.35 -0.34 15.83
CA TYR A 118 -6.87 1.04 15.71
C TYR A 118 -7.08 1.86 16.97
N GLY A 119 -8.12 1.57 17.76
CA GLY A 119 -8.30 2.17 19.08
C GLY A 119 -7.17 1.81 20.05
N THR A 120 -6.64 0.59 19.96
CA THR A 120 -5.49 0.14 20.76
C THR A 120 -4.18 0.71 20.22
N ILE A 121 -3.96 0.65 18.90
CA ILE A 121 -2.80 1.25 18.23
C ILE A 121 -2.69 2.73 18.57
N SER A 122 -3.79 3.48 18.54
CA SER A 122 -3.80 4.92 18.87
C SER A 122 -3.35 5.17 20.31
N LYS A 123 -3.80 4.37 21.28
CA LYS A 123 -3.36 4.49 22.69
C LYS A 123 -1.87 4.20 22.83
N MET A 124 -1.39 3.15 22.16
CA MET A 124 0.03 2.80 22.21
C MET A 124 0.90 3.85 21.48
N ALA A 125 0.42 4.41 20.38
CA ALA A 125 1.09 5.51 19.67
C ALA A 125 1.21 6.75 20.57
N MET A 126 0.16 7.11 21.31
CA MET A 126 0.22 8.23 22.26
C MET A 126 1.19 7.96 23.42
N LEU A 127 1.23 6.73 23.94
CA LEU A 127 2.20 6.34 24.95
C LEU A 127 3.64 6.45 24.40
N LEU A 128 3.88 5.94 23.20
CA LEU A 128 5.19 6.01 22.57
C LEU A 128 5.58 7.46 22.25
N ALA A 129 4.64 8.29 21.79
CA ALA A 129 4.85 9.72 21.57
C ALA A 129 5.31 10.43 22.85
N LEU A 130 4.73 10.10 24.01
CA LEU A 130 5.18 10.61 25.30
C LEU A 130 6.60 10.13 25.65
N VAL A 131 6.92 8.86 25.36
CA VAL A 131 8.27 8.31 25.57
C VAL A 131 9.29 9.01 24.68
N ILE A 132 8.99 9.20 23.39
CA ILE A 132 9.84 9.96 22.46
C ILE A 132 10.05 11.39 22.97
N LEU A 133 8.97 12.06 23.40
CA LEU A 133 9.04 13.40 23.99
C LEU A 133 10.02 13.42 25.17
N CYS A 134 9.84 12.53 26.15
CA CYS A 134 10.72 12.43 27.31
C CYS A 134 12.18 12.19 26.89
N ILE A 135 12.44 11.25 25.98
CA ILE A 135 13.81 10.96 25.50
C ILE A 135 14.45 12.23 24.92
N TYR A 136 13.77 12.95 24.03
CA TYR A 136 14.32 14.16 23.43
C TYR A 136 14.46 15.34 24.42
N LEU A 137 13.67 15.36 25.49
CA LEU A 137 13.82 16.34 26.57
C LEU A 137 15.03 16.06 27.47
N PHE A 138 15.34 14.79 27.75
CA PHE A 138 16.43 14.38 28.64
C PHE A 138 17.76 14.10 27.92
N ARG A 139 17.74 13.95 26.59
CA ARG A 139 18.94 13.76 25.77
C ARG A 139 19.76 15.06 25.67
N SER A 140 21.09 14.94 25.67
CA SER A 140 21.98 16.04 25.29
C SER A 140 21.79 16.41 23.81
N THR A 141 21.85 17.70 23.51
CA THR A 141 21.83 18.21 22.13
C THR A 141 22.99 17.62 21.34
N THR A 142 22.71 17.19 20.10
CA THR A 142 23.78 16.77 19.19
C THR A 142 24.49 17.99 18.62
N PRO A 143 25.80 17.90 18.29
CA PRO A 143 26.55 19.01 17.70
C PRO A 143 25.87 19.62 16.46
N GLN A 144 25.23 18.77 15.63
CA GLN A 144 24.46 19.18 14.47
C GLN A 144 23.22 20.00 14.86
N GLN A 145 22.47 19.58 15.88
CA GLN A 145 21.32 20.33 16.38
C GLN A 145 21.71 21.67 17.02
N GLU A 146 22.87 21.74 17.68
CA GLU A 146 23.42 22.99 18.20
C GLU A 146 23.82 23.95 17.08
N SER A 147 24.41 23.44 16.00
CA SER A 147 24.75 24.25 14.83
C SER A 147 23.52 24.75 14.06
N SER A 148 22.42 23.99 14.03
CA SER A 148 21.17 24.40 13.37
C SER A 148 20.30 25.32 14.23
N GLY A 149 20.74 25.73 15.42
CA GLY A 149 19.98 26.60 16.33
C GLY A 149 18.73 25.95 16.95
N LEU A 150 18.59 24.62 16.84
CA LEU A 150 17.39 23.91 17.24
C LEU A 150 17.43 23.57 18.74
N GLY A 151 16.66 24.29 19.56
CA GLY A 151 16.55 24.00 20.99
C GLY A 151 15.99 22.59 21.26
N ARG A 152 16.36 22.00 22.40
CA ARG A 152 15.88 20.67 22.85
C ARG A 152 14.37 20.53 22.74
N LEU A 153 13.63 21.53 23.23
CA LEU A 153 12.17 21.58 23.19
C LEU A 153 11.63 21.52 21.76
N ALA A 154 12.17 22.33 20.85
CA ALA A 154 11.72 22.36 19.45
C ALA A 154 11.94 21.00 18.78
N SER A 155 13.12 20.40 18.95
CA SER A 155 13.43 19.08 18.38
C SER A 155 12.48 17.97 18.89
N ALA A 156 12.12 18.02 20.17
CA ALA A 156 11.21 17.07 20.78
C ALA A 156 9.79 17.21 20.20
N TYR A 157 9.27 18.45 20.10
CA TYR A 157 7.96 18.71 19.52
C TYR A 157 7.88 18.37 18.03
N ILE A 158 8.92 18.70 17.25
CA ILE A 158 9.01 18.37 15.82
C ILE A 158 8.92 16.85 15.62
N THR A 159 9.76 16.09 16.33
CA THR A 159 9.84 14.64 16.17
C THR A 159 8.51 13.97 16.55
N VAL A 160 7.90 14.41 17.65
CA VAL A 160 6.60 13.90 18.12
C VAL A 160 5.48 14.27 17.16
N ALA A 161 5.46 15.50 16.63
CA ALA A 161 4.47 15.93 15.66
C ALA A 161 4.58 15.14 14.34
N ALA A 162 5.80 14.94 13.85
CA ALA A 162 6.07 14.12 12.67
C ALA A 162 5.61 12.66 12.89
N PHE A 163 5.95 12.07 14.04
CA PHE A 163 5.50 10.73 14.43
C PHE A 163 3.98 10.60 14.47
N LEU A 164 3.29 11.52 15.14
CA LEU A 164 1.83 11.47 15.24
C LEU A 164 1.16 11.68 13.88
N LEU A 165 1.72 12.54 13.02
CA LEU A 165 1.20 12.73 11.67
C LEU A 165 1.39 11.49 10.80
N GLY A 166 2.57 10.86 10.85
CA GLY A 166 2.83 9.61 10.13
C GLY A 166 1.88 8.49 10.56
N ALA A 167 1.69 8.32 11.87
CA ALA A 167 0.75 7.36 12.43
C ALA A 167 -0.70 7.65 12.00
N LEU A 168 -1.11 8.93 12.02
CA LEU A 168 -2.45 9.35 11.59
C LEU A 168 -2.67 9.08 10.09
N CYS A 169 -1.74 9.49 9.23
CA CYS A 169 -1.84 9.31 7.78
C CYS A 169 -1.88 7.82 7.40
N SER A 170 -1.01 7.00 8.00
CA SER A 170 -1.00 5.55 7.80
C SER A 170 -2.33 4.91 8.22
N GLY A 171 -2.87 5.28 9.39
CA GLY A 171 -4.14 4.72 9.84
C GLY A 171 -5.36 5.19 9.05
N VAL A 172 -5.36 6.42 8.55
CA VAL A 172 -6.40 6.90 7.63
C VAL A 172 -6.32 6.14 6.31
N ALA A 173 -5.12 5.92 5.76
CA ALA A 173 -4.93 5.15 4.53
C ALA A 173 -5.45 3.71 4.66
N GLY A 174 -5.08 3.02 5.75
CA GLY A 174 -5.59 1.68 6.05
C GLY A 174 -7.12 1.62 6.22
N TYR A 175 -7.71 2.62 6.89
CA TYR A 175 -9.17 2.72 7.02
C TYR A 175 -9.88 2.88 5.68
N VAL A 176 -9.40 3.80 4.83
CA VAL A 176 -9.99 4.05 3.51
C VAL A 176 -9.90 2.80 2.64
N GLY A 177 -8.78 2.09 2.67
CA GLY A 177 -8.61 0.82 1.96
C GLY A 177 -9.67 -0.21 2.33
N MET A 178 -9.80 -0.54 3.62
CA MET A 178 -10.84 -1.47 4.10
C MET A 178 -12.25 -0.96 3.79
N TRP A 179 -12.53 0.34 4.00
CA TRP A 179 -13.86 0.91 3.77
C TRP A 179 -14.33 0.73 2.33
N VAL A 180 -13.41 0.88 1.37
CA VAL A 180 -13.64 0.66 -0.05
C VAL A 180 -13.80 -0.83 -0.35
N SER A 181 -12.87 -1.67 0.10
CA SER A 181 -12.87 -3.11 -0.20
C SER A 181 -14.19 -3.76 0.21
N VAL A 182 -14.61 -3.60 1.47
CA VAL A 182 -15.88 -4.15 1.99
C VAL A 182 -17.10 -3.75 1.15
N ARG A 183 -17.10 -2.54 0.56
CA ARG A 183 -18.19 -2.06 -0.31
C ARG A 183 -18.03 -2.52 -1.76
N ALA A 184 -16.81 -2.80 -2.21
CA ALA A 184 -16.51 -3.29 -3.54
C ALA A 184 -16.80 -4.80 -3.66
N ASN A 185 -16.53 -5.60 -2.63
CA ASN A 185 -16.63 -7.07 -2.66
C ASN A 185 -17.97 -7.55 -3.23
N VAL A 186 -19.10 -7.08 -2.67
CA VAL A 186 -20.45 -7.44 -3.12
C VAL A 186 -20.74 -7.01 -4.57
N ARG A 187 -20.16 -5.90 -5.02
CA ARG A 187 -20.32 -5.38 -6.39
C ARG A 187 -19.52 -6.20 -7.38
N VAL A 188 -18.38 -6.75 -6.96
CA VAL A 188 -17.59 -7.71 -7.73
C VAL A 188 -18.35 -9.03 -7.85
N SER A 189 -18.95 -9.53 -6.76
CA SER A 189 -19.84 -10.70 -6.78
C SER A 189 -21.03 -10.51 -7.74
N SER A 190 -21.72 -9.37 -7.67
CA SER A 190 -22.83 -9.06 -8.58
C SER A 190 -22.38 -8.94 -10.04
N ALA A 191 -21.21 -8.35 -10.29
CA ALA A 191 -20.66 -8.26 -11.64
C ALA A 191 -20.18 -9.60 -12.20
N ALA A 192 -19.68 -10.51 -11.37
CA ALA A 192 -19.28 -11.86 -11.79
C ALA A 192 -20.44 -12.64 -12.41
N ARG A 193 -21.67 -12.39 -11.96
CA ARG A 193 -22.90 -12.96 -12.56
C ARG A 193 -23.14 -12.53 -14.02
N ARG A 194 -22.51 -11.44 -14.47
CA ARG A 194 -22.68 -10.85 -15.80
C ARG A 194 -21.44 -11.02 -16.67
N SER A 195 -20.26 -10.76 -16.14
CA SER A 195 -18.99 -10.87 -16.86
C SER A 195 -17.77 -10.87 -15.93
N ALA A 196 -16.85 -11.81 -16.15
CA ALA A 196 -15.53 -11.82 -15.52
C ALA A 196 -14.75 -10.52 -15.78
N ARG A 197 -14.90 -9.91 -16.97
CA ARG A 197 -14.22 -8.66 -17.34
C ARG A 197 -14.74 -7.47 -16.53
N GLU A 198 -16.05 -7.43 -16.27
CA GLU A 198 -16.65 -6.38 -15.44
C GLU A 198 -16.27 -6.56 -13.97
N ALA A 199 -16.30 -7.79 -13.44
CA ALA A 199 -15.87 -8.11 -12.08
C ALA A 199 -14.41 -7.70 -11.84
N LEU A 200 -13.49 -8.09 -12.74
CA LEU A 200 -12.09 -7.67 -12.71
C LEU A 200 -11.95 -6.14 -12.72
N GLN A 201 -12.71 -5.45 -13.59
CA GLN A 201 -12.62 -4.00 -13.69
C GLN A 201 -13.05 -3.29 -12.39
N ILE A 202 -14.11 -3.76 -11.75
CA ILE A 202 -14.58 -3.19 -10.47
C ILE A 202 -13.55 -3.43 -9.38
N ALA A 203 -13.05 -4.66 -9.26
CA ALA A 203 -12.06 -5.03 -8.26
C ALA A 203 -10.75 -4.22 -8.42
N VAL A 204 -10.23 -4.10 -9.64
CA VAL A 204 -9.03 -3.29 -9.92
C VAL A 204 -9.23 -1.81 -9.65
N ARG A 205 -10.39 -1.24 -9.99
CA ARG A 205 -10.66 0.18 -9.72
C ARG A 205 -10.85 0.47 -8.24
N ALA A 206 -11.41 -0.47 -7.48
CA ALA A 206 -11.50 -0.39 -6.03
C ALA A 206 -10.12 -0.50 -5.37
N GLY A 207 -9.28 -1.45 -5.82
CA GLY A 207 -7.90 -1.56 -5.36
C GLY A 207 -7.06 -0.32 -5.73
N GLY A 208 -7.27 0.23 -6.92
CA GLY A 208 -6.57 1.42 -7.40
C GLY A 208 -6.93 2.68 -6.62
N LEU A 209 -8.19 2.82 -6.23
CA LEU A 209 -8.62 3.85 -5.29
C LEU A 209 -7.85 3.75 -3.96
N SER A 210 -7.75 2.56 -3.36
CA SER A 210 -6.97 2.36 -2.13
C SER A 210 -5.51 2.74 -2.33
N ALA A 211 -4.89 2.27 -3.42
CA ALA A 211 -3.48 2.52 -3.71
C ALA A 211 -3.15 4.02 -3.90
N ILE A 212 -3.97 4.74 -4.66
CA ILE A 212 -3.80 6.18 -4.89
C ILE A 212 -3.96 6.96 -3.58
N VAL A 213 -4.88 6.55 -2.70
CA VAL A 213 -5.02 7.17 -1.37
C VAL A 213 -3.80 6.88 -0.50
N VAL A 214 -3.29 5.64 -0.48
CA VAL A 214 -2.09 5.26 0.28
C VAL A 214 -0.90 6.09 -0.15
N VAL A 215 -0.52 6.04 -1.44
CA VAL A 215 0.65 6.76 -1.96
C VAL A 215 0.46 8.28 -1.87
N GLY A 216 -0.75 8.76 -2.17
CA GLY A 216 -1.07 10.19 -2.08
C GLY A 216 -0.95 10.73 -0.66
N MET A 217 -1.36 9.94 0.35
CA MET A 217 -1.23 10.31 1.76
C MET A 217 0.23 10.35 2.24
N VAL A 218 1.08 9.45 1.72
CA VAL A 218 2.54 9.50 1.98
C VAL A 218 3.14 10.79 1.42
N VAL A 219 2.95 11.01 0.11
CA VAL A 219 3.56 12.15 -0.60
C VAL A 219 3.08 13.48 -0.02
N ILE A 220 1.77 13.65 0.17
CA ILE A 220 1.22 14.90 0.73
C ILE A 220 1.63 15.08 2.19
N GLY A 221 1.71 14.02 2.99
CA GLY A 221 2.08 14.10 4.40
C GLY A 221 3.53 14.55 4.58
N ILE A 222 4.45 13.97 3.81
CA ILE A 222 5.86 14.37 3.81
C ILE A 222 6.01 15.79 3.26
N ALA A 223 5.32 16.15 2.17
CA ALA A 223 5.39 17.49 1.59
C ALA A 223 4.83 18.58 2.53
N ILE A 224 3.72 18.30 3.24
CA ILE A 224 3.18 19.22 4.25
C ILE A 224 4.18 19.41 5.40
N LEU A 225 4.77 18.33 5.92
CA LEU A 225 5.77 18.43 6.99
C LEU A 225 6.99 19.22 6.54
N TYR A 226 7.54 18.89 5.36
CA TYR A 226 8.69 19.58 4.78
C TYR A 226 8.42 21.08 4.64
N ALA A 227 7.31 21.47 4.01
CA ALA A 227 6.96 22.87 3.79
C ALA A 227 6.70 23.62 5.12
N THR A 228 6.02 22.96 6.07
CA THR A 228 5.74 23.55 7.38
C THR A 228 7.03 23.82 8.15
N PHE A 229 7.94 22.85 8.21
CA PHE A 229 9.21 23.01 8.92
C PHE A 229 10.14 23.98 8.21
N TYR A 230 10.15 24.00 6.88
CA TYR A 230 10.90 24.98 6.09
C TYR A 230 10.53 26.42 6.46
N VAL A 231 9.23 26.74 6.44
CA VAL A 231 8.74 28.09 6.75
C VAL A 231 8.87 28.42 8.24
N TRP A 232 8.55 27.47 9.12
CA TRP A 232 8.57 27.71 10.57
C TRP A 232 9.98 27.91 11.13
N LEU A 233 10.97 27.17 10.62
CA LEU A 233 12.37 27.29 11.03
C LEU A 233 13.13 28.37 10.26
N GLY A 234 12.48 29.00 9.26
CA GLY A 234 13.12 30.00 8.41
C GLY A 234 14.36 29.47 7.72
N VAL A 235 14.28 28.23 7.20
CA VAL A 235 15.38 27.56 6.47
C VAL A 235 15.91 28.48 5.36
N ASP A 236 17.23 28.50 5.15
CA ASP A 236 17.98 29.44 4.28
C ASP A 236 18.08 30.91 4.75
N SER A 237 17.67 31.21 5.99
CA SER A 237 17.96 32.51 6.61
C SER A 237 19.35 32.52 7.27
N PRO A 238 20.06 33.67 7.33
CA PRO A 238 21.36 33.74 8.00
C PRO A 238 21.28 33.32 9.47
N GLY A 239 21.93 32.22 9.84
CA GLY A 239 21.95 31.67 11.20
C GLY A 239 20.84 30.67 11.54
N SER A 240 20.06 30.20 10.56
CA SER A 240 19.10 29.10 10.72
C SER A 240 19.60 27.78 10.12
N MET A 241 18.78 26.72 10.21
CA MET A 241 19.08 25.38 9.71
C MET A 241 19.30 25.36 8.18
N GLU A 242 20.29 24.60 7.71
CA GLU A 242 20.51 24.34 6.28
C GLU A 242 19.42 23.42 5.71
N VAL A 243 19.04 23.61 4.44
CA VAL A 243 18.04 22.79 3.74
C VAL A 243 18.41 21.30 3.74
N THR A 244 19.70 20.98 3.76
CA THR A 244 20.23 19.62 3.72
C THR A 244 19.94 18.82 4.99
N ASP A 245 19.74 19.48 6.13
CA ASP A 245 19.43 18.83 7.41
C ASP A 245 17.92 18.66 7.65
N LEU A 246 17.09 19.40 6.92
CA LEU A 246 15.63 19.38 7.05
C LEU A 246 15.01 17.96 6.91
N PRO A 247 15.46 17.09 5.96
CA PRO A 247 14.95 15.72 5.84
C PRO A 247 15.10 14.87 7.11
N LEU A 248 16.10 15.13 7.96
CA LEU A 248 16.31 14.38 9.20
C LEU A 248 15.15 14.58 10.19
N LEU A 249 14.47 15.73 10.12
CA LEU A 249 13.29 16.02 10.93
C LEU A 249 12.05 15.22 10.49
N LEU A 250 12.06 14.69 9.26
CA LEU A 250 10.96 13.93 8.70
C LEU A 250 11.00 12.45 9.10
N VAL A 251 12.12 11.95 9.62
CA VAL A 251 12.28 10.56 10.08
C VAL A 251 11.19 10.15 11.08
N GLY A 252 10.72 11.10 11.90
CA GLY A 252 9.58 10.85 12.79
C GLY A 252 8.33 10.36 12.05
N TYR A 253 8.04 10.89 10.85
CA TYR A 253 6.91 10.47 10.03
C TYR A 253 7.01 9.01 9.60
N GLY A 254 8.17 8.60 9.07
CA GLY A 254 8.45 7.20 8.74
C GLY A 254 8.29 6.30 9.97
N PHE A 255 8.85 6.70 11.12
CA PHE A 255 8.72 5.93 12.36
C PHE A 255 7.27 5.77 12.83
N GLY A 256 6.45 6.82 12.71
CA GLY A 256 5.02 6.77 13.01
C GLY A 256 4.25 5.84 12.08
N ALA A 257 4.60 5.87 10.79
CA ALA A 257 4.05 4.97 9.78
C ALA A 257 4.39 3.50 10.10
N SER A 258 5.66 3.19 10.40
CA SER A 258 6.10 1.83 10.74
C SER A 258 5.47 1.31 12.01
N PHE A 259 5.26 2.18 13.01
CA PHE A 259 4.57 1.82 14.23
C PHE A 259 3.14 1.32 13.96
N VAL A 260 2.36 2.05 13.15
CA VAL A 260 1.00 1.65 12.81
C VAL A 260 1.00 0.40 11.93
N ALA A 261 1.89 0.34 10.93
CA ALA A 261 2.00 -0.80 10.02
C ALA A 261 2.31 -2.10 10.78
N LEU A 262 3.25 -2.09 11.72
CA LEU A 262 3.63 -3.25 12.53
C LEU A 262 2.42 -3.87 13.26
N PHE A 263 1.65 -3.06 13.98
CA PHE A 263 0.49 -3.56 14.72
C PHE A 263 -0.71 -3.87 13.81
N ALA A 264 -0.86 -3.15 12.70
CA ALA A 264 -1.90 -3.43 11.71
C ALA A 264 -1.68 -4.82 11.09
N GLN A 265 -0.44 -5.11 10.66
CA GLN A 265 -0.06 -6.38 10.04
C GLN A 265 -0.12 -7.55 11.02
N LEU A 266 0.42 -7.38 12.23
CA LEU A 266 0.40 -8.44 13.23
C LEU A 266 -1.04 -8.73 13.66
N GLY A 267 -1.81 -7.70 14.03
CA GLY A 267 -3.18 -7.88 14.51
C GLY A 267 -4.11 -8.41 13.43
N GLY A 268 -4.08 -7.82 12.23
CA GLY A 268 -4.91 -8.23 11.10
C GLY A 268 -4.51 -9.62 10.59
N GLY A 269 -3.20 -9.88 10.48
CA GLY A 269 -2.63 -11.15 10.05
C GLY A 269 -2.95 -12.33 10.98
N ILE A 270 -2.89 -12.12 12.30
CA ILE A 270 -3.30 -13.15 13.27
C ILE A 270 -4.80 -13.43 13.12
N PHE A 271 -5.63 -12.39 12.98
CA PHE A 271 -7.08 -12.56 12.87
C PHE A 271 -7.47 -13.33 11.61
N THR A 272 -7.00 -12.92 10.43
CA THR A 272 -7.28 -13.62 9.16
C THR A 272 -6.76 -15.04 9.18
N LYS A 273 -5.49 -15.28 9.50
CA LYS A 273 -4.92 -16.64 9.40
C LYS A 273 -5.48 -17.61 10.43
N ALA A 274 -5.90 -17.13 11.61
CA ALA A 274 -6.58 -17.98 12.57
C ALA A 274 -7.98 -18.40 12.10
N ALA A 275 -8.70 -17.50 11.42
CA ALA A 275 -10.01 -17.78 10.86
C ALA A 275 -9.93 -18.68 9.62
N ASP A 276 -9.08 -18.34 8.66
CA ASP A 276 -8.76 -19.08 7.43
C ASP A 276 -8.42 -20.55 7.74
N VAL A 277 -7.36 -20.79 8.53
CA VAL A 277 -6.94 -22.16 8.90
C VAL A 277 -8.03 -22.93 9.64
N GLY A 278 -8.79 -22.26 10.50
CA GLY A 278 -9.90 -22.87 11.23
C GLY A 278 -11.07 -23.25 10.32
N ALA A 279 -11.43 -22.36 9.39
CA ALA A 279 -12.50 -22.55 8.45
C ALA A 279 -12.18 -23.70 7.48
N ASP A 280 -10.98 -23.67 6.88
CA ASP A 280 -10.57 -24.63 5.87
C ASP A 280 -10.32 -26.03 6.43
N LEU A 281 -9.68 -26.13 7.60
CA LEU A 281 -9.35 -27.44 8.17
C LEU A 281 -10.61 -28.18 8.64
N VAL A 282 -11.50 -27.51 9.38
CA VAL A 282 -12.74 -28.15 9.83
C VAL A 282 -13.72 -28.32 8.67
N GLY A 283 -13.85 -27.31 7.80
CA GLY A 283 -14.78 -27.34 6.67
C GLY A 283 -14.39 -28.37 5.61
N LYS A 284 -13.23 -28.18 4.95
CA LYS A 284 -12.83 -28.96 3.78
C LYS A 284 -12.28 -30.33 4.16
N VAL A 285 -11.48 -30.42 5.22
CA VAL A 285 -10.76 -31.66 5.57
C VAL A 285 -11.58 -32.58 6.48
N GLU A 286 -12.18 -32.03 7.54
CA GLU A 286 -12.91 -32.87 8.51
C GLU A 286 -14.37 -33.14 8.10
N GLN A 287 -15.08 -32.12 7.62
CA GLN A 287 -16.51 -32.22 7.29
C GLN A 287 -16.78 -32.44 5.80
N GLY A 288 -15.80 -32.20 4.93
CA GLY A 288 -15.96 -32.35 3.48
C GLY A 288 -17.00 -31.40 2.88
N ILE A 289 -17.23 -30.24 3.49
CA ILE A 289 -18.08 -29.18 2.94
C ILE A 289 -17.25 -28.24 2.03
N PRO A 290 -17.89 -27.54 1.08
CA PRO A 290 -17.20 -26.55 0.25
C PRO A 290 -16.48 -25.48 1.08
N GLU A 291 -15.45 -24.89 0.48
CA GLU A 291 -14.82 -23.66 0.95
C GLU A 291 -15.86 -22.53 1.00
N ASP A 292 -15.78 -21.63 1.97
CA ASP A 292 -16.76 -20.54 2.19
C ASP A 292 -18.23 -20.97 2.41
N ASP A 293 -18.48 -22.23 2.77
CA ASP A 293 -19.86 -22.70 2.96
C ASP A 293 -20.55 -21.98 4.14
N PRO A 294 -21.80 -21.49 3.97
CA PRO A 294 -22.50 -20.73 5.00
C PRO A 294 -22.81 -21.52 6.28
N ARG A 295 -22.65 -22.85 6.27
CA ARG A 295 -22.77 -23.71 7.46
C ARG A 295 -21.55 -23.60 8.38
N ASN A 296 -20.41 -23.14 7.86
CA ASN A 296 -19.19 -23.02 8.64
C ASN A 296 -19.16 -21.65 9.37
N PRO A 297 -19.19 -21.65 10.72
CA PRO A 297 -19.28 -20.41 11.48
C PRO A 297 -18.01 -19.54 11.38
N ALA A 298 -16.89 -20.09 10.90
CA ALA A 298 -15.63 -19.36 10.77
C ALA A 298 -15.56 -18.49 9.51
N VAL A 299 -16.39 -18.74 8.48
CA VAL A 299 -16.29 -18.09 7.16
C VAL A 299 -16.49 -16.56 7.24
N ILE A 300 -17.42 -16.07 8.07
CA ILE A 300 -17.56 -14.61 8.25
C ILE A 300 -16.30 -14.01 8.86
N ALA A 301 -15.66 -14.70 9.82
CA ALA A 301 -14.43 -14.21 10.43
C ALA A 301 -13.27 -14.22 9.42
N ASP A 302 -13.23 -15.21 8.52
CA ASP A 302 -12.22 -15.32 7.47
C ASP A 302 -12.31 -14.14 6.50
N LEU A 303 -13.50 -13.91 5.96
CA LEU A 303 -13.74 -12.82 5.01
C LEU A 303 -13.59 -11.43 5.65
N VAL A 304 -13.94 -11.29 6.93
CA VAL A 304 -13.60 -10.09 7.71
C VAL A 304 -12.08 -9.93 7.78
N GLY A 305 -11.38 -11.03 8.03
CA GLY A 305 -9.92 -11.15 8.04
C GLY A 305 -9.27 -10.60 6.78
N ASP A 306 -9.74 -10.94 5.59
CA ASP A 306 -9.13 -10.44 4.34
C ASP A 306 -9.24 -8.92 4.20
N ASN A 307 -10.32 -8.31 4.71
CA ASN A 307 -10.48 -6.87 4.65
C ASN A 307 -9.59 -6.14 5.68
N VAL A 308 -9.42 -6.70 6.87
CA VAL A 308 -8.66 -6.04 7.96
C VAL A 308 -7.17 -6.37 7.92
N GLY A 309 -6.82 -7.58 7.50
CA GLY A 309 -5.45 -8.05 7.32
C GLY A 309 -4.97 -7.73 5.91
N ASP A 310 -5.53 -8.40 4.91
CA ASP A 310 -4.97 -8.34 3.55
C ASP A 310 -5.28 -7.03 2.81
N CYS A 311 -6.29 -6.24 3.19
CA CYS A 311 -6.49 -4.88 2.64
C CYS A 311 -5.90 -3.79 3.54
N ALA A 312 -6.44 -3.58 4.75
CA ALA A 312 -6.01 -2.45 5.58
C ALA A 312 -4.53 -2.53 5.97
N ALA A 313 -4.05 -3.71 6.38
CA ALA A 313 -2.68 -3.83 6.83
C ALA A 313 -1.67 -3.77 5.68
N ARG A 314 -2.01 -4.28 4.48
CA ARG A 314 -1.18 -4.14 3.28
C ARG A 314 -1.08 -2.69 2.81
N GLY A 315 -2.16 -1.91 2.94
CA GLY A 315 -2.12 -0.47 2.69
C GLY A 315 -1.14 0.24 3.63
N ALA A 316 -1.15 -0.11 4.93
CA ALA A 316 -0.22 0.45 5.91
C ALA A 316 1.23 -0.02 5.72
N ASP A 317 1.43 -1.27 5.28
CA ASP A 317 2.74 -1.86 4.91
C ASP A 317 3.41 -1.05 3.81
N LEU A 318 2.73 -0.88 2.67
CA LEU A 318 3.30 -0.14 1.55
C LEU A 318 3.41 1.37 1.84
N PHE A 319 2.50 1.93 2.64
CA PHE A 319 2.63 3.29 3.13
C PHE A 319 3.96 3.50 3.85
N GLU A 320 4.30 2.59 4.77
CA GLU A 320 5.53 2.61 5.53
C GLU A 320 6.76 2.53 4.63
N SER A 321 6.78 1.56 3.72
CA SER A 321 7.94 1.32 2.86
C SER A 321 8.21 2.48 1.91
N ILE A 322 7.15 3.09 1.35
CA ILE A 322 7.27 4.28 0.49
C ILE A 322 7.68 5.50 1.32
N ALA A 323 7.14 5.68 2.52
CA ALA A 323 7.52 6.79 3.39
C ALA A 323 9.00 6.71 3.81
N ALA A 324 9.44 5.53 4.22
CA ALA A 324 10.83 5.27 4.59
C ALA A 324 11.77 5.52 3.40
N GLU A 325 11.41 5.03 2.22
CA GLU A 325 12.19 5.24 1.00
C GLU A 325 12.32 6.72 0.64
N ILE A 326 11.21 7.47 0.59
CA ILE A 326 11.22 8.91 0.29
C ILE A 326 12.13 9.64 1.29
N ILE A 327 11.98 9.38 2.58
CA ILE A 327 12.77 10.07 3.61
C ILE A 327 14.26 9.71 3.51
N SER A 328 14.61 8.42 3.36
CA SER A 328 15.99 7.97 3.20
C SER A 328 16.65 8.60 1.96
N ALA A 329 15.92 8.65 0.85
CA ALA A 329 16.34 9.32 -0.35
C ALA A 329 16.59 10.82 -0.19
N MET A 330 15.67 11.53 0.49
CA MET A 330 15.80 12.96 0.79
C MET A 330 17.07 13.22 1.61
N ILE A 331 17.36 12.36 2.61
CA ILE A 331 18.55 12.46 3.46
C ILE A 331 19.83 12.20 2.64
N LEU A 332 19.85 11.14 1.82
CA LEU A 332 21.01 10.82 0.98
C LEU A 332 21.27 11.90 -0.08
N GLY A 333 20.21 12.44 -0.69
CA GLY A 333 20.30 13.55 -1.64
C GLY A 333 20.84 14.82 -1.00
N GLY A 334 20.33 15.20 0.18
CA GLY A 334 20.81 16.35 0.94
C GLY A 334 22.27 16.20 1.39
N THR A 335 22.63 15.03 1.93
CA THR A 335 24.01 14.74 2.38
C THR A 335 25.00 14.76 1.23
N MET A 336 24.62 14.20 0.07
CA MET A 336 25.45 14.23 -1.14
C MET A 336 25.65 15.66 -1.63
N ALA A 337 24.57 16.45 -1.73
CA ALA A 337 24.62 17.82 -2.19
C ALA A 337 25.48 18.72 -1.28
N GLN A 338 25.41 18.51 0.04
CA GLN A 338 26.26 19.20 1.02
C GLN A 338 27.75 18.89 0.80
N ARG A 339 28.11 17.61 0.62
CA ARG A 339 29.51 17.18 0.41
C ARG A 339 30.09 17.68 -0.91
N CYS A 340 29.26 17.82 -1.94
CA CYS A 340 29.67 18.30 -3.26
C CYS A 340 29.62 19.84 -3.39
N LYS A 341 29.14 20.57 -2.36
CA LYS A 341 28.89 22.03 -2.41
C LYS A 341 28.04 22.47 -3.61
N ILE A 342 26.94 21.75 -3.84
CA ILE A 342 25.97 22.13 -4.87
C ILE A 342 25.24 23.39 -4.38
N GLU A 343 25.20 24.44 -5.22
CA GLU A 343 24.59 25.73 -4.86
C GLU A 343 23.08 25.62 -4.56
N ASP A 344 22.37 24.76 -5.30
CA ASP A 344 20.95 24.46 -5.07
C ASP A 344 20.72 22.95 -4.78
N PRO A 345 20.65 22.54 -3.51
CA PRO A 345 20.42 21.14 -3.13
C PRO A 345 18.94 20.71 -3.27
N SER A 346 18.01 21.65 -3.51
CA SER A 346 16.58 21.41 -3.43
C SER A 346 16.09 20.36 -4.43
N GLY A 347 16.68 20.32 -5.63
CA GLY A 347 16.38 19.32 -6.67
C GLY A 347 16.64 17.89 -6.21
N PHE A 348 17.78 17.63 -5.56
CA PHE A 348 18.15 16.29 -5.07
C PHE A 348 17.29 15.84 -3.89
N ILE A 349 16.93 16.78 -3.01
CA ILE A 349 16.10 16.50 -1.84
C ILE A 349 14.65 16.24 -2.27
N LEU A 350 14.07 17.06 -3.14
CA LEU A 350 12.65 16.95 -3.50
C LEU A 350 12.37 15.94 -4.63
N PHE A 351 13.42 15.44 -5.30
CA PHE A 351 13.33 14.43 -6.36
C PHE A 351 12.38 13.25 -6.04
N PRO A 352 12.49 12.54 -4.89
CA PRO A 352 11.58 11.43 -4.57
C PRO A 352 10.09 11.83 -4.54
N LEU A 353 9.76 13.03 -4.04
CA LEU A 353 8.37 13.50 -4.01
C LEU A 353 7.81 13.73 -5.41
N VAL A 354 8.65 14.20 -6.34
CA VAL A 354 8.26 14.38 -7.75
C VAL A 354 8.06 13.04 -8.45
N VAL A 355 8.95 12.07 -8.22
CA VAL A 355 8.82 10.72 -8.79
C VAL A 355 7.51 10.06 -8.35
N HIS A 356 7.19 10.08 -7.05
CA HIS A 356 5.94 9.51 -6.53
C HIS A 356 4.70 10.32 -6.90
N SER A 357 4.84 11.63 -7.14
CA SER A 357 3.75 12.42 -7.73
C SER A 357 3.43 11.94 -9.15
N PHE A 358 4.45 11.65 -9.96
CA PHE A 358 4.23 11.06 -11.28
C PHE A 358 3.68 9.63 -11.19
N ASP A 359 4.11 8.80 -10.24
CA ASP A 359 3.55 7.46 -10.00
C ASP A 359 2.02 7.52 -9.87
N LEU A 360 1.49 8.44 -9.06
CA LEU A 360 0.03 8.62 -8.91
C LEU A 360 -0.69 8.84 -10.25
N VAL A 361 -0.10 9.64 -11.15
CA VAL A 361 -0.67 9.96 -12.45
C VAL A 361 -0.59 8.77 -13.41
N ILE A 362 0.60 8.18 -13.55
CA ILE A 362 0.81 7.07 -14.50
C ILE A 362 0.08 5.81 -14.06
N SER A 363 0.02 5.53 -12.76
CA SER A 363 -0.74 4.42 -12.21
C SER A 363 -2.24 4.62 -12.42
N SER A 364 -2.73 5.85 -12.29
CA SER A 364 -4.12 6.20 -12.66
C SER A 364 -4.42 5.91 -14.13
N ILE A 365 -3.50 6.24 -15.04
CA ILE A 365 -3.63 5.94 -16.48
C ILE A 365 -3.62 4.41 -16.72
N GLY A 366 -2.72 3.69 -16.06
CA GLY A 366 -2.66 2.22 -16.09
C GLY A 366 -3.97 1.58 -15.65
N ILE A 367 -4.55 2.03 -14.53
CA ILE A 367 -5.85 1.55 -14.03
C ILE A 367 -6.98 1.83 -15.04
N LEU A 368 -7.00 3.02 -15.66
CA LEU A 368 -8.02 3.40 -16.64
C LEU A 368 -7.88 2.68 -17.99
N SER A 369 -6.69 2.17 -18.31
CA SER A 369 -6.45 1.36 -19.51
C SER A 369 -7.25 0.06 -19.48
N ILE A 370 -7.56 -0.44 -18.28
CA ILE A 370 -8.38 -1.63 -18.07
C ILE A 370 -9.85 -1.26 -18.29
N ARG A 371 -10.29 -1.41 -19.55
CA ARG A 371 -11.66 -1.17 -19.99
C ARG A 371 -12.42 -2.47 -20.18
N SER A 372 -13.65 -2.52 -19.67
CA SER A 372 -14.60 -3.55 -20.07
C SER A 372 -14.94 -3.37 -21.55
N THR A 373 -14.67 -4.39 -22.36
CA THR A 373 -15.11 -4.44 -23.76
C THR A 373 -16.62 -4.57 -23.73
N ARG A 374 -17.30 -3.56 -24.26
CA ARG A 374 -18.77 -3.42 -24.22
C ARG A 374 -19.49 -4.37 -25.19
N ASP A 375 -18.77 -5.31 -25.79
CA ASP A 375 -19.30 -6.15 -26.85
C ASP A 375 -19.82 -7.46 -26.27
N SER A 376 -21.03 -7.40 -25.73
CA SER A 376 -21.81 -8.53 -25.22
C SER A 376 -22.19 -9.56 -26.30
N SER A 377 -21.75 -9.36 -27.55
CA SER A 377 -22.14 -10.16 -28.72
C SER A 377 -21.13 -11.25 -29.11
N VAL A 378 -19.90 -11.19 -28.57
CA VAL A 378 -18.85 -12.18 -28.86
C VAL A 378 -18.59 -12.98 -27.60
N LYS A 379 -18.95 -14.28 -27.60
CA LYS A 379 -18.46 -15.28 -26.65
C LYS A 379 -16.93 -15.44 -26.87
N SER A 380 -16.17 -14.44 -26.47
CA SER A 380 -14.71 -14.56 -26.40
C SER A 380 -14.39 -15.50 -25.24
N PRO A 381 -13.39 -16.39 -25.36
CA PRO A 381 -12.89 -17.15 -24.23
C PRO A 381 -12.56 -16.21 -23.06
N ILE A 382 -12.72 -16.71 -21.83
CA ILE A 382 -12.36 -15.98 -20.61
C ILE A 382 -10.93 -15.47 -20.78
N GLU A 383 -10.78 -14.16 -21.00
CA GLU A 383 -9.45 -13.54 -21.08
C GLU A 383 -8.77 -13.74 -19.74
N ASP A 384 -7.53 -14.21 -19.76
CA ASP A 384 -6.73 -14.41 -18.56
C ASP A 384 -6.63 -13.11 -17.74
N PRO A 385 -7.21 -13.03 -16.52
CA PRO A 385 -7.20 -11.79 -15.75
C PRO A 385 -5.79 -11.29 -15.45
N MET A 386 -4.84 -12.21 -15.26
CA MET A 386 -3.44 -11.87 -15.08
C MET A 386 -2.85 -11.16 -16.31
N ALA A 387 -3.17 -11.62 -17.52
CA ALA A 387 -2.69 -10.97 -18.75
C ALA A 387 -3.26 -9.55 -18.90
N ILE A 388 -4.49 -9.31 -18.44
CA ILE A 388 -5.10 -7.98 -18.44
C ILE A 388 -4.37 -7.05 -17.46
N LEU A 389 -4.11 -7.52 -16.23
CA LEU A 389 -3.35 -6.78 -15.22
C LEU A 389 -1.93 -6.46 -15.70
N GLN A 390 -1.27 -7.43 -16.35
CA GLN A 390 0.07 -7.25 -16.92
C GLN A 390 0.09 -6.23 -18.07
N LYS A 391 -0.94 -6.18 -18.93
CA LYS A 391 -1.03 -5.15 -19.98
C LYS A 391 -1.11 -3.75 -19.37
N GLY A 392 -1.94 -3.57 -18.34
CA GLY A 392 -2.00 -2.29 -17.63
C GLY A 392 -0.68 -1.94 -16.94
N TYR A 393 0.00 -2.94 -16.35
CA TYR A 393 1.30 -2.77 -15.72
C TYR A 393 2.39 -2.35 -16.73
N LEU A 394 2.42 -2.95 -17.92
CA LEU A 394 3.36 -2.58 -18.98
C LEU A 394 3.16 -1.15 -19.47
N ILE A 395 1.91 -0.68 -19.56
CA ILE A 395 1.61 0.73 -19.86
C ILE A 395 2.16 1.64 -18.75
N THR A 396 1.95 1.27 -17.49
CA THR A 396 2.48 2.01 -16.35
C THR A 396 4.01 2.05 -16.37
N ILE A 397 4.71 0.94 -16.62
CA ILE A 397 6.18 0.87 -16.74
C ILE A 397 6.67 1.79 -17.86
N PHE A 398 6.06 1.72 -19.04
CA PHE A 398 6.48 2.55 -20.17
C PHE A 398 6.38 4.04 -19.84
N LEU A 399 5.26 4.45 -19.23
CA LEU A 399 5.07 5.82 -18.77
C LEU A 399 6.04 6.18 -17.64
N ALA A 400 6.31 5.25 -16.71
CA ALA A 400 7.25 5.43 -15.61
C ALA A 400 8.65 5.74 -16.13
N VAL A 401 9.15 4.99 -17.12
CA VAL A 401 10.45 5.27 -17.74
C VAL A 401 10.51 6.68 -18.31
N LEU A 402 9.46 7.10 -19.04
CA LEU A 402 9.40 8.45 -19.63
C LEU A 402 9.39 9.54 -18.56
N THR A 403 8.51 9.43 -17.55
CA THR A 403 8.39 10.42 -16.47
C THR A 403 9.61 10.43 -15.58
N PHE A 404 10.25 9.27 -15.35
CA PHE A 404 11.45 9.18 -14.53
C PHE A 404 12.64 9.86 -15.22
N VAL A 405 12.89 9.55 -16.50
CA VAL A 405 13.95 10.23 -17.28
C VAL A 405 13.70 11.74 -17.34
N ALA A 406 12.46 12.16 -17.61
CA ALA A 406 12.11 13.59 -17.59
C ALA A 406 12.35 14.24 -16.22
N SER A 407 12.01 13.56 -15.12
CA SER A 407 12.22 14.06 -13.75
C SER A 407 13.70 14.16 -13.41
N THR A 408 14.52 13.18 -13.82
CA THR A 408 15.98 13.24 -13.60
C THR A 408 16.62 14.39 -14.35
N TYR A 409 16.21 14.64 -15.60
CA TYR A 409 16.69 15.79 -16.36
C TYR A 409 16.26 17.12 -15.72
N TRP A 410 15.02 17.20 -15.23
CA TRP A 410 14.49 18.42 -14.62
C TRP A 410 15.12 18.74 -13.26
N MET A 411 15.36 17.73 -12.42
CA MET A 411 15.74 17.92 -11.01
C MET A 411 17.22 17.67 -10.70
N LEU A 412 17.89 16.78 -11.45
CA LEU A 412 19.25 16.31 -11.15
C LEU A 412 20.28 16.84 -12.15
N TYR A 413 19.90 17.80 -12.99
CA TYR A 413 20.84 18.52 -13.85
C TYR A 413 21.59 19.57 -13.04
N THR A 414 22.91 19.55 -13.09
CA THR A 414 23.77 20.53 -12.41
C THR A 414 24.89 20.97 -13.34
N GLU A 415 25.19 22.27 -13.39
CA GLU A 415 26.26 22.81 -14.25
C GLU A 415 27.65 22.26 -13.89
N GLN A 416 27.85 21.90 -12.62
CA GLN A 416 29.08 21.29 -12.10
C GLN A 416 29.32 19.86 -12.67
N ALA A 417 28.25 19.13 -13.01
CA ALA A 417 28.34 17.78 -13.57
C ALA A 417 27.21 17.53 -14.59
N PRO A 418 27.36 17.98 -15.86
CA PRO A 418 26.31 17.92 -16.86
C PRO A 418 25.86 16.50 -17.25
N SER A 419 26.68 15.49 -16.99
CA SER A 419 26.37 14.07 -17.24
C SER A 419 25.64 13.40 -16.06
N ALA A 420 25.59 14.02 -14.87
CA ALA A 420 25.09 13.38 -13.65
C ALA A 420 23.65 12.87 -13.80
N TRP A 421 22.77 13.69 -14.40
CA TRP A 421 21.37 13.31 -14.63
C TRP A 421 21.23 12.03 -15.46
N VAL A 422 22.10 11.79 -16.45
CA VAL A 422 22.08 10.56 -17.28
C VAL A 422 22.44 9.35 -16.43
N HIS A 423 23.47 9.46 -15.60
CA HIS A 423 23.89 8.37 -14.73
C HIS A 423 22.80 8.03 -13.71
N PHE A 424 22.15 9.03 -13.11
CA PHE A 424 21.02 8.81 -12.22
C PHE A 424 19.77 8.27 -12.94
N ALA A 425 19.51 8.70 -14.19
CA ALA A 425 18.47 8.10 -15.02
C ALA A 425 18.73 6.62 -15.29
N LEU A 426 19.99 6.24 -15.55
CA LEU A 426 20.39 4.84 -15.71
C LEU A 426 20.23 4.06 -14.40
N CYS A 427 20.56 4.63 -13.24
CA CYS A 427 20.29 4.00 -11.93
C CYS A 427 18.78 3.72 -11.75
N GLY A 428 17.94 4.71 -12.04
CA GLY A 428 16.48 4.54 -11.98
C GLY A 428 15.97 3.48 -12.95
N LEU A 429 16.51 3.42 -14.17
CA LEU A 429 16.16 2.40 -15.15
C LEU A 429 16.55 0.99 -14.68
N VAL A 430 17.72 0.84 -14.04
CA VAL A 430 18.11 -0.42 -13.37
C VAL A 430 17.07 -0.81 -12.33
N GLY A 431 16.57 0.16 -11.55
CA GLY A 431 15.45 -0.01 -10.61
C GLY A 431 14.15 -0.49 -11.26
N ILE A 432 13.71 0.18 -12.33
CA ILE A 432 12.47 -0.19 -13.06
C ILE A 432 12.59 -1.60 -13.68
N ILE A 433 13.75 -1.91 -14.27
CA ILE A 433 14.02 -3.26 -14.82
C ILE A 433 14.00 -4.29 -13.69
N THR A 434 14.60 -3.97 -12.56
CA THR A 434 14.59 -4.81 -11.36
C THR A 434 13.15 -5.11 -10.92
N ALA A 435 12.29 -4.09 -10.82
CA ALA A 435 10.88 -4.25 -10.49
C ALA A 435 10.17 -5.23 -11.43
N TYR A 436 10.35 -5.07 -12.74
CA TYR A 436 9.74 -5.95 -13.73
C TYR A 436 10.22 -7.40 -13.59
N ILE A 437 11.53 -7.60 -13.41
CA ILE A 437 12.13 -8.93 -13.20
C ILE A 437 11.57 -9.56 -11.91
N PHE A 438 11.40 -8.78 -10.84
CA PHE A 438 10.83 -9.25 -9.57
C PHE A 438 9.40 -9.75 -9.73
N VAL A 439 8.55 -8.98 -10.43
CA VAL A 439 7.18 -9.40 -10.75
C VAL A 439 7.18 -10.70 -11.56
N TRP A 440 8.09 -10.82 -12.53
CA TRP A 440 8.20 -12.01 -13.37
C TRP A 440 8.69 -13.25 -12.60
N ILE A 441 9.74 -13.12 -11.77
CA ILE A 441 10.24 -14.20 -10.92
C ILE A 441 9.16 -14.66 -9.96
N THR A 442 8.48 -13.72 -9.29
CA THR A 442 7.45 -14.05 -8.31
C THR A 442 6.30 -14.80 -8.99
N LYS A 443 5.83 -14.30 -10.15
CA LYS A 443 4.82 -14.99 -10.96
C LYS A 443 5.25 -16.40 -11.33
N TYR A 444 6.50 -16.63 -11.72
CA TYR A 444 6.98 -17.97 -12.09
C TYR A 444 6.89 -18.97 -10.92
N TYR A 445 7.13 -18.52 -9.69
CA TYR A 445 7.10 -19.36 -8.49
C TYR A 445 5.70 -19.48 -7.85
N THR A 446 4.74 -18.64 -8.21
CA THR A 446 3.41 -18.60 -7.53
C THR A 446 2.20 -18.81 -8.45
N ASP A 447 2.31 -18.60 -9.76
CA ASP A 447 1.21 -18.83 -10.71
C ASP A 447 1.11 -20.33 -11.06
N TYR A 448 -0.10 -20.89 -10.91
CA TYR A 448 -0.45 -22.29 -11.19
C TYR A 448 -0.15 -22.75 -12.63
N LYS A 449 0.10 -21.82 -13.55
CA LYS A 449 0.48 -22.14 -14.93
C LYS A 449 1.92 -22.60 -15.10
N HIS A 450 2.80 -22.33 -14.12
CA HIS A 450 4.23 -22.62 -14.23
C HIS A 450 4.63 -23.96 -13.60
N GLY A 451 5.80 -24.46 -14.02
CA GLY A 451 6.36 -25.73 -13.58
C GLY A 451 6.44 -25.91 -12.05
N PRO A 452 6.92 -24.91 -11.27
CA PRO A 452 7.14 -25.13 -9.85
C PRO A 452 5.84 -25.36 -9.04
N VAL A 453 4.78 -24.59 -9.32
CA VAL A 453 3.48 -24.77 -8.65
C VAL A 453 2.80 -26.06 -9.10
N ARG A 454 2.93 -26.45 -10.39
CA ARG A 454 2.40 -27.74 -10.88
C ARG A 454 3.12 -28.93 -10.26
N ALA A 455 4.43 -28.83 -10.06
CA ALA A 455 5.20 -29.87 -9.36
C ALA A 455 4.75 -30.00 -7.90
N LEU A 456 4.46 -28.88 -7.23
CA LEU A 456 3.89 -28.87 -5.88
C LEU A 456 2.51 -29.53 -5.84
N ALA A 457 1.61 -29.17 -6.77
CA ALA A 457 0.29 -29.80 -6.88
C ALA A 457 0.39 -31.31 -7.15
N LEU A 458 1.36 -31.75 -7.96
CA LEU A 458 1.62 -33.17 -8.19
C LEU A 458 2.13 -33.87 -6.93
N ALA A 459 2.95 -33.21 -6.10
CA ALA A 459 3.43 -33.74 -4.82
C ALA A 459 2.31 -33.97 -3.79
N SER A 460 1.14 -33.34 -3.96
CA SER A 460 -0.05 -33.63 -3.15
C SER A 460 -0.62 -35.03 -3.41
N THR A 461 -0.32 -35.66 -4.56
CA THR A 461 -0.79 -37.03 -4.87
C THR A 461 -0.11 -38.11 -4.01
N THR A 462 1.07 -37.81 -3.44
CA THR A 462 1.82 -38.71 -2.56
C THR A 462 1.59 -38.45 -1.07
N GLY A 463 0.72 -37.49 -0.73
CA GLY A 463 0.30 -37.17 0.64
C GLY A 463 0.74 -35.80 1.15
N HIS A 464 0.26 -35.43 2.34
CA HIS A 464 0.51 -34.10 2.93
C HIS A 464 2.00 -33.86 3.25
N GLY A 465 2.73 -34.87 3.71
CA GLY A 465 4.14 -34.75 4.07
C GLY A 465 5.03 -34.38 2.88
N THR A 466 4.81 -35.02 1.73
CA THR A 466 5.54 -34.70 0.49
C THR A 466 5.21 -33.31 -0.03
N ASN A 467 3.94 -32.90 0.08
CA ASN A 467 3.52 -31.55 -0.29
C ASN A 467 4.21 -30.48 0.58
N ILE A 468 4.27 -30.68 1.90
CA ILE A 468 4.97 -29.75 2.81
C ILE A 468 6.47 -29.70 2.50
N ILE A 469 7.14 -30.84 2.31
CA ILE A 469 8.57 -30.88 1.98
C ILE A 469 8.85 -30.16 0.65
N ALA A 470 8.05 -30.44 -0.38
CA ALA A 470 8.17 -29.78 -1.68
C ALA A 470 7.90 -28.27 -1.58
N GLY A 471 6.89 -27.85 -0.82
CA GLY A 471 6.54 -26.44 -0.63
C GLY A 471 7.62 -25.67 0.12
N VAL A 472 8.17 -26.24 1.19
CA VAL A 472 9.30 -25.63 1.94
C VAL A 472 10.53 -25.54 1.05
N SER A 473 10.86 -26.60 0.30
CA SER A 473 11.97 -26.59 -0.66
C SER A 473 11.79 -25.50 -1.72
N LEU A 474 10.59 -25.38 -2.28
CA LEU A 474 10.24 -24.37 -3.28
C LEU A 474 10.38 -22.95 -2.72
N GLY A 475 9.92 -22.73 -1.48
CA GLY A 475 10.09 -21.47 -0.77
C GLY A 475 11.55 -21.08 -0.61
N LEU A 476 12.41 -22.00 -0.16
CA LEU A 476 13.86 -21.77 -0.03
C LEU A 476 14.50 -21.47 -1.40
N GLU A 477 14.17 -22.23 -2.44
CA GLU A 477 14.68 -22.01 -3.80
C GLU A 477 14.28 -20.64 -4.36
N SER A 478 13.02 -20.23 -4.15
CA SER A 478 12.46 -18.99 -4.70
C SER A 478 13.19 -17.72 -4.24
N THR A 479 13.99 -17.79 -3.18
CA THR A 479 14.77 -16.64 -2.66
C THR A 479 16.07 -16.39 -3.43
N ALA A 480 16.62 -17.40 -4.11
CA ALA A 480 17.94 -17.32 -4.72
C ALA A 480 18.00 -16.29 -5.87
N LEU A 481 17.04 -16.35 -6.81
CA LEU A 481 16.98 -15.42 -7.93
C LEU A 481 16.70 -13.96 -7.48
N PRO A 482 15.72 -13.68 -6.60
CA PRO A 482 15.54 -12.36 -6.03
C PRO A 482 16.84 -11.78 -5.46
N VAL A 483 17.54 -12.50 -4.58
CA VAL A 483 18.78 -12.02 -3.94
C VAL A 483 19.87 -11.69 -4.97
N LEU A 484 20.03 -12.51 -6.01
CA LEU A 484 20.98 -12.23 -7.09
C LEU A 484 20.61 -10.95 -7.85
N VAL A 485 19.33 -10.76 -8.17
CA VAL A 485 18.84 -9.55 -8.84
C VAL A 485 19.04 -8.32 -7.96
N ILE A 486 18.78 -8.40 -6.64
CA ILE A 486 19.08 -7.29 -5.70
C ILE A 486 20.56 -6.95 -5.75
N SER A 487 21.42 -7.96 -5.63
CA SER A 487 22.87 -7.79 -5.57
C SER A 487 23.40 -7.10 -6.84
N VAL A 488 22.95 -7.55 -8.01
CA VAL A 488 23.30 -6.92 -9.29
C VAL A 488 22.78 -5.49 -9.38
N SER A 489 21.55 -5.24 -8.92
CA SER A 489 20.93 -3.91 -8.92
C SER A 489 21.67 -2.92 -8.03
N ILE A 490 22.04 -3.30 -6.81
CA ILE A 490 22.83 -2.48 -5.88
C ILE A 490 24.21 -2.18 -6.46
N VAL A 491 24.94 -3.20 -6.92
CA VAL A 491 26.31 -3.00 -7.46
C VAL A 491 26.28 -2.13 -8.71
N SER A 492 25.33 -2.36 -9.61
CA SER A 492 25.20 -1.59 -10.85
C SER A 492 24.81 -0.13 -10.58
N SER A 493 23.84 0.11 -9.71
CA SER A 493 23.40 1.47 -9.36
C SER A 493 24.44 2.25 -8.54
N PHE A 494 25.15 1.58 -7.63
CA PHE A 494 26.26 2.19 -6.91
C PHE A 494 27.39 2.59 -7.86
N TRP A 495 27.78 1.70 -8.78
CA TRP A 495 28.81 1.97 -9.77
C TRP A 495 28.41 3.11 -10.72
N LEU A 496 27.18 3.09 -11.24
CA LEU A 496 26.66 4.17 -12.09
C LEU A 496 26.62 5.51 -11.35
N GLY A 497 26.15 5.53 -10.10
CA GLY A 497 26.14 6.73 -9.26
C GLY A 497 27.56 7.25 -8.97
N HIS A 498 28.54 6.36 -8.80
CA HIS A 498 29.94 6.73 -8.65
C HIS A 498 30.53 7.38 -9.93
N THR A 499 30.07 6.95 -11.10
CA THR A 499 30.46 7.55 -12.39
C THR A 499 29.73 8.86 -12.74
N ALA A 500 28.82 9.33 -11.90
CA ALA A 500 28.02 10.54 -12.16
C ALA A 500 28.84 11.84 -12.24
N GLY A 501 30.11 11.82 -11.82
CA GLY A 501 31.00 12.98 -11.87
C GLY A 501 30.84 13.97 -10.70
N LEU A 502 29.99 13.63 -9.72
CA LEU A 502 29.85 14.38 -8.47
C LEU A 502 30.94 13.96 -7.49
N VAL A 503 31.87 14.86 -7.22
CA VAL A 503 33.03 14.65 -6.35
C VAL A 503 32.98 15.56 -5.12
N ASP A 504 33.48 15.06 -3.99
CA ASP A 504 33.69 15.83 -2.77
C ASP A 504 34.91 16.77 -2.88
N GLU A 505 35.16 17.57 -1.84
CA GLU A 505 36.33 18.45 -1.75
C GLU A 505 37.68 17.73 -1.90
N ALA A 506 37.73 16.44 -1.58
CA ALA A 506 38.92 15.61 -1.68
C ALA A 506 39.05 14.92 -3.06
N GLY A 507 38.10 15.18 -3.98
CA GLY A 507 38.05 14.58 -5.32
C GLY A 507 37.48 13.16 -5.34
N ASN A 508 36.92 12.65 -4.24
CA ASN A 508 36.30 11.35 -4.20
C ASN A 508 34.85 11.42 -4.70
N PRO A 509 34.43 10.52 -5.59
CA PRO A 509 33.05 10.43 -6.04
C PRO A 509 32.09 10.00 -4.93
N THR A 510 31.07 10.81 -4.66
CA THR A 510 30.09 10.60 -3.57
C THR A 510 28.68 10.22 -4.04
N GLY A 511 28.46 10.14 -5.36
CA GLY A 511 27.14 9.85 -5.94
C GLY A 511 26.65 8.39 -5.81
N GLY A 512 27.50 7.47 -5.34
CA GLY A 512 27.18 6.03 -5.32
C GLY A 512 25.97 5.66 -4.44
N LEU A 513 25.92 6.15 -3.20
CA LEU A 513 24.82 5.87 -2.27
C LEU A 513 23.51 6.51 -2.71
N PHE A 514 23.57 7.73 -3.25
CA PHE A 514 22.39 8.35 -3.83
C PHE A 514 21.93 7.58 -5.08
N GLY A 515 22.86 7.04 -5.89
CA GLY A 515 22.55 6.14 -7.01
C GLY A 515 21.74 4.91 -6.61
N THR A 516 22.06 4.28 -5.47
CA THR A 516 21.26 3.15 -4.95
C THR A 516 19.87 3.59 -4.47
N ALA A 517 19.74 4.80 -3.91
CA ALA A 517 18.44 5.37 -3.56
C ALA A 517 17.59 5.67 -4.82
N VAL A 518 18.20 6.26 -5.86
CA VAL A 518 17.54 6.53 -7.14
C VAL A 518 17.10 5.24 -7.85
N ALA A 519 17.88 4.16 -7.76
CA ALA A 519 17.44 2.85 -8.23
C ALA A 519 16.23 2.34 -7.43
N THR A 520 16.21 2.58 -6.11
CA THR A 520 15.05 2.23 -5.27
C THR A 520 13.79 3.01 -5.66
N MET A 521 13.91 4.31 -5.90
CA MET A 521 12.83 5.14 -6.46
C MET A 521 12.36 4.63 -7.81
N GLY A 522 13.29 4.22 -8.68
CA GLY A 522 12.99 3.69 -9.99
C GLY A 522 12.07 2.47 -9.90
N MET A 523 12.37 1.55 -8.99
CA MET A 523 11.50 0.40 -8.72
C MET A 523 10.12 0.84 -8.18
N LEU A 524 10.12 1.76 -7.21
CA LEU A 524 8.90 2.28 -6.60
C LEU A 524 8.07 3.21 -7.49
N SER A 525 8.58 3.64 -8.65
CA SER A 525 7.84 4.49 -9.59
C SER A 525 6.57 3.84 -10.16
N THR A 526 6.36 2.55 -9.91
CA THR A 526 5.14 1.81 -10.27
C THR A 526 4.40 1.24 -9.06
N ALA A 527 4.74 1.70 -7.85
CA ALA A 527 4.25 1.16 -6.58
C ALA A 527 2.73 1.27 -6.45
N ALA A 528 2.13 2.40 -6.86
CA ALA A 528 0.68 2.56 -6.80
C ALA A 528 -0.05 1.51 -7.67
N TYR A 529 0.48 1.16 -8.85
CA TYR A 529 -0.12 0.11 -9.67
C TYR A 529 0.11 -1.30 -9.09
N VAL A 530 1.30 -1.57 -8.52
CA VAL A 530 1.57 -2.85 -7.83
C VAL A 530 0.63 -3.04 -6.64
N LEU A 531 0.45 -2.01 -5.82
CA LEU A 531 -0.51 -2.00 -4.71
C LEU A 531 -1.95 -2.15 -5.19
N THR A 532 -2.29 -1.62 -6.37
CA THR A 532 -3.60 -1.86 -6.98
C THR A 532 -3.84 -3.35 -7.26
N MET A 533 -2.84 -4.04 -7.79
CA MET A 533 -2.90 -5.48 -8.04
C MET A 533 -2.96 -6.29 -6.74
N ASP A 534 -2.30 -5.83 -5.68
CA ASP A 534 -2.38 -6.45 -4.35
C ASP A 534 -3.81 -6.36 -3.78
N MET A 535 -4.35 -5.14 -3.72
CA MET A 535 -5.69 -4.86 -3.19
C MET A 535 -6.80 -5.52 -4.00
N PHE A 536 -6.55 -5.80 -5.28
CA PHE A 536 -7.47 -6.58 -6.11
C PHE A 536 -7.70 -8.00 -5.54
N GLY A 537 -6.67 -8.64 -4.98
CA GLY A 537 -6.74 -10.02 -4.53
C GLY A 537 -7.79 -10.24 -3.44
N PRO A 538 -7.68 -9.60 -2.26
CA PRO A 538 -8.66 -9.76 -1.17
C PRO A 538 -10.09 -9.37 -1.57
N ILE A 539 -10.23 -8.43 -2.51
CA ILE A 539 -11.55 -8.03 -3.02
C ILE A 539 -12.17 -9.16 -3.86
N ALA A 540 -11.36 -9.86 -4.66
CA ALA A 540 -11.80 -11.01 -5.45
C ALA A 540 -12.11 -12.23 -4.56
N ASP A 541 -11.25 -12.48 -3.57
CA ASP A 541 -11.37 -13.50 -2.54
C ASP A 541 -12.72 -13.38 -1.80
N ASN A 542 -12.97 -12.19 -1.22
CA ASN A 542 -14.25 -11.90 -0.58
C ASN A 542 -15.45 -11.99 -1.51
N ALA A 543 -15.27 -11.62 -2.79
CA ALA A 543 -16.35 -11.73 -3.76
C ALA A 543 -16.73 -13.20 -4.00
N GLY A 544 -15.75 -14.12 -3.99
CA GLY A 544 -15.96 -15.56 -4.02
C GLY A 544 -16.73 -16.05 -2.81
N GLY A 545 -16.31 -15.68 -1.60
CA GLY A 545 -17.01 -16.08 -0.37
C GLY A 545 -18.45 -15.60 -0.32
N ILE A 546 -18.74 -14.38 -0.78
CA ILE A 546 -20.12 -13.86 -0.91
C ILE A 546 -20.93 -14.68 -1.92
N VAL A 547 -20.34 -15.08 -3.05
CA VAL A 547 -21.00 -15.87 -4.10
C VAL A 547 -21.41 -17.25 -3.55
N GLU A 548 -20.51 -17.90 -2.81
CA GLU A 548 -20.76 -19.22 -2.21
C GLU A 548 -21.83 -19.15 -1.11
N MET A 549 -21.67 -18.24 -0.14
CA MET A 549 -22.64 -18.08 0.94
C MET A 549 -24.03 -17.65 0.47
N SER A 550 -24.12 -16.91 -0.63
CA SER A 550 -25.40 -16.52 -1.25
C SER A 550 -25.95 -17.55 -2.23
N GLN A 551 -25.36 -18.75 -2.29
CA GLN A 551 -25.80 -19.89 -3.08
C GLN A 551 -26.04 -19.55 -4.56
N GLN A 552 -25.14 -18.76 -5.14
CA GLN A 552 -25.21 -18.43 -6.56
C GLN A 552 -24.81 -19.63 -7.43
N PRO A 553 -25.10 -19.58 -8.75
CA PRO A 553 -24.70 -20.64 -9.66
C PRO A 553 -23.18 -20.85 -9.66
N GLU A 554 -22.75 -22.11 -9.80
CA GLU A 554 -21.34 -22.54 -9.82
C GLU A 554 -20.50 -21.79 -10.86
N SER A 555 -21.08 -21.45 -12.01
CA SER A 555 -20.42 -20.63 -13.05
C SER A 555 -19.94 -19.26 -12.56
N VAL A 556 -20.57 -18.72 -11.50
CA VAL A 556 -20.17 -17.44 -10.88
C VAL A 556 -18.98 -17.67 -9.94
N ARG A 557 -18.96 -18.80 -9.22
CA ARG A 557 -17.84 -19.19 -8.35
C ARG A 557 -16.58 -19.49 -9.18
N GLU A 558 -16.72 -20.17 -10.32
CA GLU A 558 -15.61 -20.38 -11.26
C GLU A 558 -14.96 -19.07 -11.71
N ILE A 559 -15.75 -18.01 -11.93
CA ILE A 559 -15.22 -16.69 -12.30
C ILE A 559 -14.45 -16.08 -11.13
N THR A 560 -15.00 -16.13 -9.92
CA THR A 560 -14.33 -15.56 -8.74
C THR A 560 -13.09 -16.34 -8.34
N ASP A 561 -13.07 -17.68 -8.48
CA ASP A 561 -11.90 -18.51 -8.20
C ASP A 561 -10.74 -18.20 -9.13
N VAL A 562 -11.02 -17.95 -10.42
CA VAL A 562 -10.00 -17.51 -11.38
C VAL A 562 -9.46 -16.12 -11.00
N LEU A 563 -10.31 -15.22 -10.50
CA LEU A 563 -9.87 -13.90 -10.04
C LEU A 563 -9.04 -14.00 -8.76
N ASP A 564 -9.44 -14.83 -7.81
CA ASP A 564 -8.71 -15.05 -6.56
C ASP A 564 -7.35 -15.72 -6.80
N ALA A 565 -7.28 -16.75 -7.66
CA ALA A 565 -6.01 -17.37 -8.03
C ALA A 565 -5.00 -16.36 -8.61
N VAL A 566 -5.48 -15.39 -9.39
CA VAL A 566 -4.66 -14.27 -9.87
C VAL A 566 -4.31 -13.33 -8.72
N GLY A 567 -5.25 -13.05 -7.82
CA GLY A 567 -5.05 -12.31 -6.57
C GLY A 567 -3.95 -12.89 -5.69
N ASN A 568 -3.88 -14.20 -5.52
CA ASN A 568 -2.84 -14.87 -4.75
C ASN A 568 -1.43 -14.66 -5.34
N THR A 569 -1.35 -14.62 -6.68
CA THR A 569 -0.09 -14.32 -7.39
C THR A 569 0.31 -12.84 -7.21
N THR A 570 -0.65 -11.91 -7.25
CA THR A 570 -0.38 -10.48 -7.07
C THR A 570 -0.04 -10.15 -5.61
N LYS A 571 -0.71 -10.78 -4.63
CA LYS A 571 -0.36 -10.71 -3.20
C LYS A 571 1.12 -11.09 -2.97
N ALA A 572 1.58 -12.17 -3.59
CA ALA A 572 2.98 -12.59 -3.47
C ALA A 572 3.95 -11.60 -4.12
N THR A 573 3.57 -11.05 -5.28
CA THR A 573 4.37 -10.06 -6.02
C THR A 573 4.65 -8.82 -5.16
N THR A 574 3.63 -8.32 -4.47
CA THR A 574 3.75 -7.14 -3.61
C THR A 574 4.60 -7.39 -2.37
N LYS A 575 4.52 -8.59 -1.77
CA LYS A 575 5.44 -8.98 -0.68
C LYS A 575 6.90 -8.94 -1.13
N GLY A 576 7.20 -9.53 -2.30
CA GLY A 576 8.55 -9.49 -2.87
C GLY A 576 9.05 -8.07 -3.13
N PHE A 577 8.15 -7.19 -3.58
CA PHE A 577 8.41 -5.77 -3.79
C PHE A 577 8.76 -5.03 -2.49
N ALA A 578 8.00 -5.25 -1.40
CA ALA A 578 8.26 -4.65 -0.09
C ALA A 578 9.61 -5.10 0.52
N TYR A 579 9.93 -6.40 0.44
CA TYR A 579 11.22 -6.93 0.93
C TYR A 579 12.43 -6.27 0.26
N TRP A 580 12.32 -6.00 -1.03
CA TRP A 580 13.39 -5.37 -1.79
C TRP A 580 13.64 -3.93 -1.33
N VAL A 581 12.56 -3.15 -1.18
CA VAL A 581 12.64 -1.75 -0.72
C VAL A 581 13.30 -1.66 0.65
N CYS A 582 12.96 -2.56 1.57
CA CYS A 582 13.63 -2.66 2.86
C CYS A 582 15.13 -3.00 2.73
N SER A 583 15.50 -3.82 1.73
CA SER A 583 16.89 -4.25 1.51
C SER A 583 17.75 -3.22 0.80
N THR A 584 17.17 -2.36 -0.05
CA THR A 584 17.93 -1.38 -0.87
C THR A 584 17.76 0.06 -0.42
N GLY A 585 16.65 0.43 0.21
CA GLY A 585 16.37 1.79 0.68
C GLY A 585 16.84 2.05 2.12
N ILE A 586 16.77 1.04 3.00
CA ILE A 586 17.09 1.20 4.43
C ILE A 586 18.56 0.86 4.71
N PHE A 587 19.10 -0.23 4.15
CA PHE A 587 20.48 -0.67 4.41
C PHE A 587 21.60 0.32 4.03
N PRO A 588 21.49 1.16 2.98
CA PRO A 588 22.52 2.16 2.71
C PRO A 588 22.42 3.41 3.60
N SER A 589 21.29 3.59 4.32
CA SER A 589 21.01 4.73 5.19
C SER A 589 21.30 4.50 6.68
N VAL A 590 21.62 3.25 7.05
CA VAL A 590 22.12 2.83 8.38
C VAL A 590 23.62 2.61 8.29
#